data_AF-A0A1V2DPG2-F1
#
_entry.id   AF-A0A1V2DPG2-F1
#
_cell.length_a   1.000
_cell.length_b   1.000
_cell.length_c   1.000
_cell.angle_alpha   90.00
_cell.angle_beta   90.00
_cell.angle_gamma   90.00
#
_symmetry.space_group_name_H-M   'P 1'
#
loop_
_entity.id
_entity.type
_entity.pdbx_description
1 polymer ?
#
loop_
_entity_poly.entity_id
_entity_poly.type
_entity_poly.pdbx_seq_one_letter_code
_entity_poly.pdbx_strand_id
1 'polypeptide(L)'
;MIPFRTSLAVLAFIVSGTATAQQNIEDFHQLTETACATHKNSIIAMVEQMESGVSPEAIKERGEARIGDNQRRQLVRQILEQTASAEQNPVLRQRLEYANQAYFRSGRLDDFKRALNGFVDECVRLKSHQVGEAVSRSREMINQLAPEQTKPTKPDGSNLPSRKSYF
;
A
#
# COMPACT_ATOMS: atom_id res chain seq x y z
N MET A 1 2.62 10.23 -35.68
CA MET A 1 2.98 9.39 -34.52
C MET A 1 3.83 10.24 -33.60
N ILE A 2 3.30 10.64 -32.44
CA ILE A 2 3.99 11.46 -31.44
C ILE A 2 4.05 10.60 -30.17
N PRO A 3 5.23 10.29 -29.61
CA PRO A 3 5.31 9.62 -28.32
C PRO A 3 5.11 10.66 -27.21
N PHE A 4 3.98 10.61 -26.52
CA PHE A 4 3.80 11.30 -25.25
C PHE A 4 4.58 10.55 -24.16
N ARG A 5 5.83 10.96 -23.96
CA ARG A 5 6.57 10.75 -22.71
C ARG A 5 6.20 11.90 -21.77
N THR A 6 5.28 11.66 -20.85
CA THR A 6 5.10 12.52 -19.68
C THR A 6 5.86 11.92 -18.49
N SER A 7 7.13 12.28 -18.41
CA SER A 7 7.80 12.46 -17.12
C SER A 7 7.39 13.83 -16.54
N LEU A 8 7.53 13.99 -15.22
CA LEU A 8 7.15 15.13 -14.34
C LEU A 8 5.78 14.90 -13.66
N ALA A 9 5.66 14.89 -12.34
CA ALA A 9 6.37 15.72 -11.38
C ALA A 9 6.90 14.97 -10.15
N VAL A 10 8.14 15.30 -9.81
CA VAL A 10 8.79 15.07 -8.53
C VAL A 10 8.06 15.90 -7.47
N LEU A 11 7.42 15.26 -6.49
CA LEU A 11 7.03 15.94 -5.26
C LEU A 11 8.23 15.94 -4.31
N ALA A 12 8.99 17.03 -4.38
CA ALA A 12 9.94 17.40 -3.35
C ALA A 12 9.17 17.88 -2.12
N PHE A 13 9.27 17.14 -1.02
CA PHE A 13 8.96 17.68 0.31
C PHE A 13 10.27 17.95 1.03
N ILE A 14 10.62 19.24 1.07
CA ILE A 14 11.74 19.79 1.83
C ILE A 14 11.37 19.76 3.31
N VAL A 15 12.27 19.18 4.09
CA VAL A 15 12.23 19.05 5.55
C VAL A 15 12.08 20.40 6.22
N SER A 16 11.12 20.52 7.13
CA SER A 16 11.12 21.52 8.20
C SER A 16 10.40 20.94 9.43
N GLY A 17 11.16 20.81 10.53
CA GLY A 17 10.63 20.64 11.88
C GLY A 17 10.44 19.19 12.34
N THR A 18 11.18 18.79 13.35
CA THR A 18 11.13 17.50 14.07
C THR A 18 9.80 17.22 14.81
N ALA A 19 8.69 17.87 14.44
CA ALA A 19 7.34 17.64 14.94
C ALA A 19 6.36 17.11 13.86
N THR A 20 6.68 17.27 12.57
CA THR A 20 5.80 16.85 11.45
C THR A 20 6.03 15.41 10.99
N ALA A 21 7.14 14.78 11.41
CA ALA A 21 7.44 13.38 11.08
C ALA A 21 6.46 12.40 11.76
N GLN A 22 5.94 12.72 12.95
CA GLN A 22 5.02 11.86 13.69
C GLN A 22 3.59 11.92 13.13
N GLN A 23 3.09 13.11 12.78
CA GLN A 23 1.79 13.25 12.10
C GLN A 23 1.77 12.55 10.74
N ASN A 24 2.85 12.65 9.96
CA ASN A 24 2.94 11.99 8.65
C ASN A 24 2.92 10.45 8.73
N ILE A 25 3.39 9.86 9.84
CA ILE A 25 3.40 8.40 10.03
C ILE A 25 2.03 7.89 10.45
N GLU A 26 1.32 8.61 11.32
CA GLU A 26 -0.05 8.27 11.72
C GLU A 26 -1.03 8.36 10.53
N ASP A 27 -0.95 9.45 9.74
CA ASP A 27 -1.76 9.62 8.54
C ASP A 27 -1.47 8.55 7.48
N PHE A 28 -0.19 8.19 7.31
CA PHE A 28 0.21 7.12 6.39
C PHE A 28 -0.30 5.75 6.84
N HIS A 29 -0.25 5.46 8.14
CA HIS A 29 -0.74 4.19 8.70
C HIS A 29 -2.25 4.05 8.49
N GLN A 30 -3.03 5.08 8.82
CA GLN A 30 -4.48 5.09 8.62
C GLN A 30 -4.86 4.97 7.14
N LEU A 31 -4.15 5.66 6.25
CA LEU A 31 -4.37 5.54 4.80
C LEU A 31 -4.09 4.12 4.30
N THR A 32 -2.99 3.52 4.79
CA THR A 32 -2.59 2.16 4.43
C THR A 32 -3.59 1.13 4.96
N GLU A 33 -4.04 1.28 6.20
CA GLU A 33 -5.07 0.43 6.80
C GLU A 33 -6.38 0.50 6.01
N THR A 34 -6.81 1.71 5.65
CA THR A 34 -8.00 1.93 4.82
C THR A 34 -7.88 1.27 3.45
N ALA A 35 -6.72 1.40 2.79
CA ALA A 35 -6.46 0.77 1.50
C ALA A 35 -6.46 -0.78 1.61
N CYS A 36 -5.81 -1.33 2.63
CA CYS A 36 -5.78 -2.77 2.90
C CYS A 36 -7.17 -3.33 3.25
N ALA A 37 -7.96 -2.59 4.03
CA ALA A 37 -9.35 -2.93 4.35
C ALA A 37 -10.24 -2.87 3.11
N THR A 38 -10.10 -1.84 2.28
CA THR A 38 -10.81 -1.71 1.00
C THR A 38 -10.50 -2.87 0.07
N HIS A 39 -9.22 -3.25 -0.02
CA HIS A 39 -8.82 -4.40 -0.83
C HIS A 39 -9.45 -5.70 -0.31
N LYS A 40 -9.36 -5.99 0.99
CA LYS A 40 -10.05 -7.14 1.62
C LYS A 40 -11.55 -7.16 1.28
N ASN A 41 -12.21 -6.01 1.45
CA ASN A 41 -13.65 -5.89 1.23
C ASN A 41 -14.02 -6.03 -0.24
N SER A 42 -13.20 -5.56 -1.17
CA SER A 42 -13.42 -5.77 -2.61
C SER A 42 -13.40 -7.25 -2.99
N ILE A 43 -12.48 -8.03 -2.39
CA ILE A 43 -12.41 -9.48 -2.62
C ILE A 43 -13.66 -10.16 -2.08
N ILE A 44 -14.09 -9.82 -0.87
CA ILE A 44 -15.30 -10.34 -0.28
C ILE A 44 -16.53 -10.01 -1.14
N ALA A 45 -16.67 -8.75 -1.57
CA ALA A 45 -17.79 -8.29 -2.39
C ALA A 45 -17.86 -9.01 -3.75
N MET A 46 -16.71 -9.25 -4.40
CA MET A 46 -16.66 -10.02 -5.65
C MET A 46 -17.19 -11.45 -5.44
N VAL A 47 -16.83 -12.09 -4.33
CA VAL A 47 -17.30 -13.45 -4.02
C VAL A 47 -18.79 -13.45 -3.66
N GLU A 48 -19.25 -12.48 -2.89
CA GLU A 48 -20.68 -12.31 -2.54
C GLU A 48 -21.55 -12.12 -3.78
N GLN A 49 -21.10 -11.28 -4.71
CA GLN A 49 -21.82 -11.04 -5.96
C GLN A 49 -21.95 -12.32 -6.77
N MET A 50 -20.90 -13.14 -6.83
CA MET A 50 -20.90 -14.40 -7.56
C MET A 50 -21.72 -15.48 -6.84
N GLU A 51 -21.70 -15.53 -5.51
CA GLU A 51 -22.58 -16.40 -4.71
C GLU A 51 -24.06 -16.02 -4.79
N SER A 52 -24.36 -14.74 -5.01
CA SER A 52 -25.74 -14.30 -5.20
C SER A 52 -26.35 -14.85 -6.50
N GLY A 53 -25.51 -15.21 -7.49
CA GLY A 53 -25.93 -15.86 -8.74
C GLY A 53 -26.89 -15.02 -9.58
N VAL A 54 -26.92 -13.70 -9.36
CA VAL A 54 -27.92 -12.78 -9.88
C VAL A 54 -27.21 -11.56 -10.46
N SER A 55 -27.33 -11.35 -11.77
CA SER A 55 -27.21 -10.00 -12.32
C SER A 55 -28.48 -9.22 -11.91
N PRO A 56 -28.36 -8.00 -11.35
CA PRO A 56 -29.50 -7.14 -11.05
C PRO A 56 -30.41 -6.88 -12.27
N GLU A 57 -29.85 -6.92 -13.48
CA GLU A 57 -30.55 -6.78 -14.75
C GLU A 57 -31.30 -8.08 -15.15
N ALA A 58 -30.79 -9.25 -14.80
CA ALA A 58 -31.36 -10.56 -15.18
C ALA A 58 -32.67 -10.93 -14.46
N ILE A 59 -32.90 -10.43 -13.24
CA ILE A 59 -34.15 -10.68 -12.49
C ILE A 59 -35.34 -9.89 -13.06
N LYS A 60 -35.09 -8.72 -13.65
CA LYS A 60 -36.17 -7.79 -14.02
C LYS A 60 -36.67 -7.92 -15.45
N GLU A 61 -35.88 -8.46 -16.39
CA GLU A 61 -36.24 -8.34 -17.82
C GLU A 61 -36.44 -9.65 -18.61
N ARG A 62 -35.87 -10.83 -18.27
CA ARG A 62 -35.65 -11.86 -19.33
C ARG A 62 -35.91 -13.35 -19.04
N GLY A 63 -36.32 -13.77 -17.84
CA GLY A 63 -36.56 -15.21 -17.60
C GLY A 63 -35.30 -16.07 -17.81
N GLU A 64 -34.12 -15.54 -17.43
CA GLU A 64 -32.87 -16.27 -17.52
C GLU A 64 -32.74 -17.30 -16.40
N ALA A 65 -32.30 -18.50 -16.76
CA ALA A 65 -32.13 -19.62 -15.84
C ALA A 65 -31.13 -19.23 -14.74
N ARG A 66 -31.55 -19.34 -13.48
CA ARG A 66 -30.64 -19.29 -12.33
C ARG A 66 -29.42 -20.14 -12.63
N ILE A 67 -28.23 -19.56 -12.56
CA ILE A 67 -26.98 -20.28 -12.74
C ILE A 67 -27.00 -21.46 -11.76
N GLY A 68 -26.91 -22.68 -12.29
CA GLY A 68 -26.99 -23.89 -11.47
C GLY A 68 -25.93 -23.87 -10.38
N ASP A 69 -26.24 -24.42 -9.20
CA ASP A 69 -25.38 -24.35 -8.02
C ASP A 69 -23.95 -24.87 -8.27
N ASN A 70 -23.79 -25.82 -9.19
CA ASN A 70 -22.47 -26.32 -9.60
C ASN A 70 -21.67 -25.30 -10.41
N GLN A 71 -22.31 -24.62 -11.37
CA GLN A 71 -21.66 -23.59 -12.19
C GLN A 71 -21.33 -22.36 -11.35
N ARG A 72 -22.20 -21.98 -10.41
CA ARG A 72 -21.92 -20.91 -9.44
C ARG A 72 -20.69 -21.23 -8.58
N ARG A 73 -20.62 -22.44 -8.03
CA ARG A 73 -19.45 -22.89 -7.25
C ARG A 73 -18.16 -22.91 -8.08
N GLN A 74 -18.23 -23.29 -9.36
CA GLN A 74 -17.07 -23.24 -10.25
C GLN A 74 -16.60 -21.80 -10.53
N LEU A 75 -17.52 -20.87 -10.77
CA LEU A 75 -17.19 -19.45 -10.97
C LEU A 75 -16.52 -18.84 -9.73
N VAL A 76 -17.08 -19.12 -8.54
CA VAL A 76 -16.45 -18.66 -7.28
C VAL A 76 -15.05 -19.24 -7.12
N ARG A 77 -14.86 -20.53 -7.40
CA ARG A 77 -13.53 -21.17 -7.37
C ARG A 77 -12.54 -20.47 -8.30
N GLN A 78 -12.92 -20.23 -9.55
CA GLN A 78 -12.06 -19.57 -10.53
C GLN A 78 -11.65 -18.17 -10.10
N ILE A 79 -12.58 -17.37 -9.59
CA ILE A 79 -12.29 -15.99 -9.15
C ILE A 79 -11.37 -15.98 -7.93
N LEU A 80 -11.60 -16.89 -6.98
CA LEU A 80 -10.74 -17.04 -5.81
C LEU A 80 -9.30 -17.40 -6.21
N GLU A 81 -9.13 -18.36 -7.13
CA GLU A 81 -7.82 -18.74 -7.68
C GLU A 81 -7.16 -17.60 -8.47
N GLN A 82 -7.93 -16.89 -9.31
CA GLN A 82 -7.44 -15.72 -10.04
C GLN A 82 -6.99 -14.59 -9.10
N THR A 83 -7.77 -14.32 -8.05
CA THR A 83 -7.45 -13.28 -7.05
C THR A 83 -6.13 -13.60 -6.34
N ALA A 84 -5.93 -14.86 -5.92
CA ALA A 84 -4.67 -15.28 -5.31
C ALA A 84 -3.49 -15.18 -6.29
N SER A 85 -3.65 -15.66 -7.53
CA SER A 85 -2.56 -15.62 -8.52
C SER A 85 -2.18 -14.20 -8.97
N ALA A 86 -3.13 -13.26 -8.96
CA ALA A 86 -2.88 -11.84 -9.27
C ALA A 86 -2.16 -11.08 -8.14
N GLU A 87 -2.19 -11.59 -6.90
CA GLU A 87 -1.50 -10.97 -5.78
C GLU A 87 0.02 -11.10 -5.96
N GLN A 88 0.71 -9.96 -6.03
CA GLN A 88 2.14 -9.89 -6.28
C GLN A 88 2.96 -10.22 -5.03
N ASN A 89 2.43 -9.92 -3.85
CA ASN A 89 3.11 -10.18 -2.60
C ASN A 89 2.92 -11.66 -2.18
N PRO A 90 3.99 -12.45 -2.04
CA PRO A 90 3.87 -13.88 -1.74
C PRO A 90 3.20 -14.17 -0.39
N VAL A 91 3.36 -13.28 0.60
CA VAL A 91 2.75 -13.44 1.93
C VAL A 91 1.24 -13.21 1.86
N LEU A 92 0.80 -12.16 1.14
CA LEU A 92 -0.63 -11.90 0.94
C LEU A 92 -1.25 -12.98 0.06
N ARG A 93 -0.54 -13.44 -0.98
CA ARG A 93 -0.96 -14.56 -1.82
C ARG A 93 -1.22 -15.81 -0.98
N GLN A 94 -0.29 -16.18 -0.10
CA GLN A 94 -0.45 -17.34 0.77
C GLN A 94 -1.67 -17.21 1.70
N ARG A 95 -1.95 -15.99 2.21
CA ARG A 95 -3.17 -15.74 3.00
C ARG A 95 -4.45 -15.92 2.16
N LEU A 96 -4.45 -15.43 0.93
CA LEU A 96 -5.57 -15.62 0.01
C LEU A 96 -5.78 -17.11 -0.32
N GLU A 97 -4.69 -17.84 -0.60
CA GLU A 97 -4.75 -19.29 -0.84
C GLU A 97 -5.30 -20.06 0.37
N TYR A 98 -4.89 -19.70 1.59
CA TYR A 98 -5.45 -20.28 2.82
C TYR A 98 -6.95 -20.00 2.96
N ALA A 99 -7.38 -18.77 2.68
CA ALA A 99 -8.80 -18.41 2.69
C ALA A 99 -9.60 -19.16 1.61
N ASN A 100 -9.03 -19.31 0.42
CA ASN A 100 -9.61 -20.09 -0.67
C ASN A 100 -9.80 -21.56 -0.26
N GLN A 101 -8.81 -22.16 0.40
CA GLN A 101 -8.94 -23.53 0.91
C GLN A 101 -10.00 -23.67 2.00
N ALA A 102 -10.22 -22.65 2.83
CA ALA A 102 -11.34 -22.64 3.77
C ALA A 102 -12.67 -22.69 3.02
N TYR A 103 -12.84 -21.85 1.98
CA TYR A 103 -14.01 -21.89 1.11
C TYR A 103 -14.17 -23.25 0.40
N PHE A 104 -13.11 -23.80 -0.18
CA PHE A 104 -13.19 -25.04 -0.97
C PHE A 104 -13.56 -26.27 -0.15
N ARG A 105 -13.22 -26.27 1.15
CA ARG A 105 -13.57 -27.34 2.09
C ARG A 105 -15.01 -27.25 2.55
N SER A 106 -15.50 -26.05 2.88
CA SER A 106 -16.83 -25.90 3.49
C SER A 106 -17.93 -25.52 2.50
N GLY A 107 -17.58 -24.92 1.37
CA GLY A 107 -18.52 -24.27 0.46
C GLY A 107 -19.20 -23.04 1.06
N ARG A 108 -18.68 -22.51 2.18
CA ARG A 108 -19.28 -21.39 2.91
C ARG A 108 -18.43 -20.14 2.83
N LEU A 109 -19.05 -19.05 2.42
CA LEU A 109 -18.42 -17.72 2.42
C LEU A 109 -18.02 -17.23 3.82
N ASP A 110 -18.73 -17.60 4.87
CA ASP A 110 -18.38 -17.21 6.24
C ASP A 110 -16.99 -17.73 6.64
N ASP A 111 -16.64 -18.95 6.21
CA ASP A 111 -15.34 -19.55 6.51
C ASP A 111 -14.22 -18.87 5.72
N PHE A 112 -14.50 -18.46 4.49
CA PHE A 112 -13.61 -17.60 3.70
C PHE A 112 -13.35 -16.26 4.42
N LYS A 113 -14.42 -15.55 4.80
CA LYS A 113 -14.34 -14.26 5.50
C LYS A 113 -13.55 -14.38 6.81
N ARG A 114 -13.79 -15.44 7.56
CA ARG A 114 -13.07 -15.74 8.81
C ARG A 114 -11.60 -16.05 8.56
N ALA A 115 -11.27 -16.78 7.51
CA ALA A 115 -9.90 -17.09 7.14
C ALA A 115 -9.12 -15.84 6.65
N LEU A 116 -9.81 -14.80 6.19
CA LEU A 116 -9.24 -13.47 5.92
C LEU A 116 -9.03 -12.60 7.18
N ASN A 117 -9.24 -13.14 8.38
CA ASN A 117 -8.86 -12.43 9.61
C ASN A 117 -7.33 -12.24 9.66
N GLY A 118 -6.91 -11.03 10.04
CA GLY A 118 -5.50 -10.63 10.02
C GLY A 118 -4.93 -10.30 8.64
N PHE A 119 -5.74 -10.35 7.56
CA PHE A 119 -5.28 -9.92 6.23
C PHE A 119 -4.90 -8.43 6.21
N VAL A 120 -5.72 -7.57 6.85
CA VAL A 120 -5.47 -6.12 6.91
C VAL A 120 -4.17 -5.84 7.65
N ASP A 121 -4.01 -6.39 8.85
CA ASP A 121 -2.81 -6.23 9.67
C ASP A 121 -1.54 -6.67 8.91
N GLU A 122 -1.61 -7.81 8.21
CA GLU A 122 -0.50 -8.32 7.40
C GLU A 122 -0.17 -7.38 6.22
N CYS A 123 -1.20 -6.92 5.52
CA CYS A 123 -1.06 -5.97 4.41
C CYS A 123 -0.44 -4.66 4.87
N VAL A 124 -0.91 -4.11 5.99
CA VAL A 124 -0.36 -2.89 6.60
C VAL A 124 1.10 -3.10 6.97
N ARG A 125 1.43 -4.19 7.67
CA ARG A 125 2.80 -4.53 8.06
C ARG A 125 3.75 -4.57 6.86
N LEU A 126 3.33 -5.21 5.76
CA LEU A 126 4.13 -5.32 4.53
C LEU A 126 4.31 -3.98 3.84
N LYS A 127 3.26 -3.16 3.74
CA LYS A 127 3.32 -1.83 3.14
C LYS A 127 4.16 -0.86 3.96
N SER A 128 4.04 -0.90 5.29
CA SER A 128 4.87 -0.11 6.19
C SER A 128 6.36 -0.50 6.09
N HIS A 129 6.67 -1.79 5.96
CA HIS A 129 8.06 -2.23 5.74
C HIS A 129 8.64 -1.72 4.41
N GLN A 130 7.87 -1.80 3.32
CA GLN A 130 8.27 -1.28 2.01
C GLN A 130 8.58 0.22 2.05
N VAL A 131 7.75 1.00 2.76
CA VAL A 131 8.00 2.44 2.94
C VAL A 131 9.19 2.70 3.86
N GLY A 132 9.34 1.95 4.95
CA GLY A 132 10.48 2.06 5.85
C GLY A 132 11.82 1.82 5.14
N GLU A 133 11.89 0.79 4.27
CA GLU A 133 13.07 0.53 3.44
C GLU A 133 13.32 1.65 2.43
N ALA A 134 12.28 2.14 1.76
CA ALA A 134 12.40 3.23 0.79
C ALA A 134 12.93 4.52 1.44
N VAL A 135 12.39 4.89 2.62
CA VAL A 135 12.85 6.04 3.40
C VAL A 135 14.30 5.85 3.86
N SER A 136 14.67 4.64 4.30
CA SER A 136 16.04 4.33 4.72
C SER A 136 17.03 4.46 3.56
N ARG A 137 16.71 3.91 2.38
CA ARG A 137 17.54 4.05 1.16
C ARG A 137 17.65 5.50 0.71
N SER A 138 16.57 6.27 0.75
CA SER A 138 16.61 7.71 0.44
C SER A 138 17.50 8.47 1.42
N ARG A 139 17.47 8.14 2.71
CA ARG A 139 18.32 8.75 3.73
C ARG A 139 19.80 8.43 3.52
N GLU A 140 20.12 7.20 3.14
CA GLU A 140 21.48 6.79 2.76
C GLU A 140 21.99 7.56 1.54
N MET A 141 21.16 7.73 0.50
CA MET A 141 21.53 8.52 -0.68
C MET A 141 21.74 10.01 -0.36
N ILE A 142 20.89 10.61 0.49
CA ILE A 142 21.04 12.00 0.94
C ILE A 142 22.34 12.17 1.74
N ASN A 143 22.67 11.23 2.62
CA ASN A 143 23.90 11.27 3.41
C ASN A 143 25.17 11.09 2.55
N GLN A 144 25.09 10.36 1.43
CA GLN A 144 26.20 10.23 0.47
C GLN A 144 26.35 11.47 -0.43
N LEU A 145 25.29 12.26 -0.61
CA LEU A 145 25.30 13.50 -1.40
C LEU A 145 25.55 14.76 -0.56
N ALA A 146 25.56 14.65 0.78
CA ALA A 146 25.95 15.75 1.65
C ALA A 146 27.49 15.90 1.59
N PRO A 147 28.04 17.03 1.09
CA PRO A 147 29.47 17.25 1.15
C PRO A 147 29.91 17.28 2.62
N GLU A 148 31.03 16.62 2.94
CA GLU A 148 31.66 16.68 4.26
C GLU A 148 31.67 18.14 4.74
N GLN A 149 30.89 18.44 5.77
CA GLN A 149 31.00 19.72 6.44
C GLN A 149 32.39 19.80 7.03
N THR A 150 33.19 20.64 6.40
CA THR A 150 34.51 21.07 6.77
C THR A 150 34.52 21.44 8.24
N LYS A 151 35.53 20.95 8.98
CA LYS A 151 35.89 21.37 10.35
C LYS A 151 35.58 22.86 10.59
N PRO A 152 35.07 23.24 11.77
CA PRO A 152 34.92 24.65 12.11
C PRO A 152 36.31 25.29 12.22
N THR A 153 36.74 25.99 11.18
CA THR A 153 37.89 26.89 11.24
C THR A 153 37.49 28.06 12.11
N LYS A 154 38.15 28.21 13.27
CA LYS A 154 38.12 29.44 14.09
C LYS A 154 38.33 30.65 13.16
N PRO A 155 37.53 31.73 13.26
CA PRO A 155 37.88 32.97 12.60
C PRO A 155 39.15 33.53 13.28
N ASP A 156 40.24 33.54 12.53
CA ASP A 156 41.52 34.14 12.90
C ASP A 156 41.35 35.68 12.83
N GLY A 157 41.02 36.27 13.98
CA GLY A 157 40.76 37.69 14.12
C GLY A 157 42.05 38.49 14.28
N SER A 158 42.82 38.66 13.20
CA SER A 158 43.93 39.60 13.18
C SER A 158 44.19 40.11 11.78
N ASN A 159 43.43 41.13 11.37
CA ASN A 159 43.83 42.10 10.34
C ASN A 159 42.89 43.33 10.36
N LEU A 160 43.04 44.18 11.37
CA LEU A 160 42.68 45.60 11.26
C LEU A 160 43.78 46.45 11.93
N PRO A 161 44.30 47.49 11.27
CA PRO A 161 45.35 48.34 11.83
C PRO A 161 44.81 49.22 12.97
N SER A 162 45.57 49.28 14.06
CA SER A 162 45.28 50.05 15.28
C SER A 162 45.06 51.53 14.99
N ARG A 163 43.82 52.00 15.17
CA ARG A 163 43.49 53.43 15.16
C ARG A 163 43.69 54.01 16.55
N LYS A 164 44.66 54.92 16.64
CA LYS A 164 45.06 55.68 17.82
C LYS A 164 43.88 56.32 18.56
N SER A 165 43.94 56.23 19.88
CA SER A 165 43.15 56.95 20.87
C SER A 165 43.27 58.46 20.71
N TYR A 166 42.13 59.16 20.67
CA TYR A 166 42.04 60.58 20.98
C TYR A 166 41.49 60.71 22.40
N PHE A 167 42.36 61.03 23.34
CA PHE A 167 42.13 61.87 24.53
C PHE A 167 43.50 62.35 25.02
#